data_AF-L8IWB9-F1
#
_entry.id   AF-L8IWB9-F1
#
_cell.length_a   1.000
_cell.length_b   1.000
_cell.length_c   1.000
_cell.angle_alpha   90.00
_cell.angle_beta   90.00
_cell.angle_gamma   90.00
#
_symmetry.space_group_name_H-M   'P 1'
#
loop_
_entity.id
_entity.type
_entity.pdbx_description
1 polymer ?
#
loop_
_entity_poly.entity_id
_entity_poly.type
_entity_poly.pdbx_seq_one_letter_code
_entity_poly.pdbx_strand_id
1 'polypeptide(L)'
;LVTLDLEIPALVTLDLEIPALVTLDLEIPALVTLDLEIPALVTLDLEIPALVTLDLEIPALVTLDLEIPALVTLDLEIPALVTLDLEIPALVTLDLEIPALVTLDLEIPALVTLDLEIPALVTLDLEIPALVTLDLEIPALVTLDLEIPALVTLDLEIPALVTLDLEIPALVTLDLEIPALVTLDLEI
;
A
#
# COMPACT_ATOMS: atom_id res chain seq x y z
N LEU A 1 -15.60 -19.26 -4.71
CA LEU A 1 -16.16 -17.90 -4.84
C LEU A 1 -17.12 -17.72 -3.69
N VAL A 2 -16.67 -17.02 -2.66
CA VAL A 2 -17.49 -16.47 -1.59
C VAL A 2 -17.66 -15.00 -1.94
N THR A 3 -18.89 -14.53 -2.02
CA THR A 3 -19.23 -13.11 -2.16
C THR A 3 -19.95 -12.71 -0.89
N LEU A 4 -19.41 -11.72 -0.19
CA LEU A 4 -19.98 -11.21 1.05
C LEU A 4 -20.19 -9.72 0.90
N ASP A 5 -21.41 -9.28 1.21
CA ASP A 5 -21.86 -7.89 1.21
C ASP A 5 -22.47 -7.68 2.60
N LEU A 6 -21.82 -6.85 3.42
CA LEU A 6 -22.21 -6.62 4.81
C LEU A 6 -22.34 -5.13 5.12
N GLU A 7 -23.58 -4.71 5.40
CA GLU A 7 -23.87 -3.48 6.14
C GLU A 7 -23.94 -3.78 7.65
N ILE A 8 -22.95 -3.37 8.44
CA ILE A 8 -22.90 -3.62 9.89
C ILE A 8 -22.81 -2.29 10.65
N PRO A 9 -23.65 -2.02 11.67
CA PRO A 9 -23.83 -0.67 12.20
C PRO A 9 -22.74 -0.12 13.13
N ALA A 10 -21.64 -0.83 13.42
CA ALA A 10 -20.63 -0.27 14.35
C ALA A 10 -19.22 -0.89 14.27
N LEU A 11 -19.08 -2.17 14.59
CA LEU A 11 -17.77 -2.81 14.74
C LEU A 11 -17.81 -4.17 14.07
N VAL A 12 -16.82 -4.42 13.22
CA VAL A 12 -16.60 -5.72 12.62
C VAL A 12 -15.21 -6.20 12.99
N THR A 13 -15.17 -7.41 13.55
CA THR A 13 -13.96 -8.21 13.64
C THR A 13 -14.25 -9.50 12.90
N LEU A 14 -13.50 -9.76 11.86
CA LEU A 14 -13.65 -10.95 11.03
C LEU A 14 -12.32 -11.67 10.94
N ASP A 15 -12.40 -12.97 11.13
CA ASP A 15 -11.31 -13.92 10.96
C ASP A 15 -11.85 -14.97 9.98
N LEU A 16 -11.33 -14.98 8.75
CA LEU A 16 -11.78 -15.85 7.68
C LEU A 16 -10.65 -16.72 7.14
N GLU A 17 -10.81 -18.03 7.32
CA GLU A 17 -10.08 -19.04 6.56
C GLU A 17 -10.98 -19.56 5.43
N ILE A 18 -10.76 -19.11 4.19
CA ILE A 18 -11.60 -19.49 3.04
C ILE A 18 -10.77 -20.20 1.97
N PRO A 19 -11.03 -21.47 1.63
CA PRO A 19 -10.20 -22.24 0.69
C PRO A 19 -10.44 -21.91 -0.80
N ALA A 20 -11.00 -20.74 -1.12
CA ALA A 20 -11.45 -20.38 -2.47
C ALA A 20 -11.37 -18.87 -2.72
N LEU A 21 -11.62 -18.46 -3.97
CA LEU A 21 -11.83 -17.06 -4.36
C LEU A 21 -12.79 -16.32 -3.42
N VAL A 22 -12.41 -15.11 -2.99
CA VAL A 22 -13.22 -14.22 -2.15
C VAL A 22 -13.39 -12.87 -2.83
N THR A 23 -14.61 -12.36 -2.79
CA THR A 23 -14.94 -10.97 -3.07
C THR A 23 -15.72 -10.45 -1.87
N LEU A 24 -15.21 -9.38 -1.27
CA LEU A 24 -15.76 -8.81 -0.05
C LEU A 24 -16.00 -7.31 -0.29
N ASP A 25 -17.23 -6.88 -0.04
CA ASP A 25 -17.69 -5.51 -0.13
C ASP A 25 -18.27 -5.14 1.25
N LEU A 26 -17.69 -4.13 1.89
CA LEU A 26 -18.01 -3.75 3.27
C LEU A 26 -18.24 -2.24 3.39
N GLU A 27 -19.48 -1.88 3.75
CA GLU A 27 -19.85 -0.54 4.20
C GLU A 27 -20.06 -0.56 5.73
N ILE A 28 -19.10 -0.05 6.49
CA ILE A 28 -19.10 -0.13 7.97
C ILE A 28 -18.82 1.23 8.58
N PRO A 29 -19.70 1.80 9.44
CA PRO A 29 -19.65 3.19 9.85
C PRO A 29 -18.58 3.54 10.89
N ALA A 30 -17.74 2.61 11.36
CA ALA A 30 -16.68 2.94 12.32
C ALA A 30 -15.42 2.07 12.23
N LEU A 31 -15.40 0.88 12.85
CA LEU A 31 -14.15 0.15 13.07
C LEU A 31 -14.19 -1.23 12.43
N VAL A 32 -13.11 -1.56 11.72
CA VAL A 32 -12.94 -2.85 11.06
C VAL A 32 -11.56 -3.42 11.38
N THR A 33 -11.59 -4.67 11.81
CA THR A 33 -10.39 -5.52 11.90
C THR A 33 -10.68 -6.78 11.11
N LEU A 34 -9.87 -7.04 10.09
CA LEU A 34 -9.96 -8.19 9.21
C LEU A 34 -8.64 -8.95 9.26
N ASP A 35 -8.74 -10.24 9.49
CA ASP A 35 -7.67 -11.22 9.38
C ASP A 35 -8.13 -12.28 8.36
N LEU A 36 -7.46 -12.35 7.22
CA LEU A 36 -7.86 -13.23 6.12
C LEU A 36 -6.72 -14.14 5.67
N GLU A 37 -6.90 -15.45 5.85
CA GLU A 37 -6.06 -16.50 5.29
C GLU A 37 -6.80 -17.16 4.10
N ILE A 38 -6.41 -16.80 2.87
CA ILE A 38 -7.14 -17.22 1.66
C ILE A 38 -6.14 -17.75 0.63
N PRO A 39 -6.17 -19.04 0.24
CA PRO A 39 -5.15 -19.65 -0.61
C PRO A 39 -5.29 -19.31 -2.11
N ALA A 40 -6.08 -18.29 -2.46
CA ALA A 40 -6.48 -17.99 -3.83
C ALA A 40 -6.50 -16.47 -4.08
N LEU A 41 -7.43 -15.97 -4.92
CA LEU A 41 -7.54 -14.55 -5.24
C LEU A 41 -8.56 -13.87 -4.32
N VAL A 42 -8.21 -12.66 -3.89
CA VAL A 42 -9.03 -11.78 -3.07
C VAL A 42 -9.24 -10.45 -3.77
N THR A 43 -10.50 -10.01 -3.77
CA THR A 43 -10.88 -8.65 -4.12
C THR A 43 -11.62 -8.07 -2.92
N LEU A 44 -11.14 -6.94 -2.43
CA LEU A 44 -11.72 -6.23 -1.29
C LEU A 44 -12.07 -4.80 -1.71
N ASP A 45 -13.27 -4.38 -1.37
CA ASP A 45 -13.75 -3.02 -1.50
C ASP A 45 -14.27 -2.58 -0.12
N LEU A 46 -13.65 -1.57 0.48
CA LEU A 46 -14.03 -1.07 1.80
C LEU A 46 -14.35 0.43 1.79
N GLU A 47 -15.56 0.78 2.20
CA GLU A 47 -15.95 2.16 2.53
C GLU A 47 -16.18 2.27 4.05
N ILE A 48 -15.21 2.83 4.78
CA ILE A 48 -15.20 2.80 6.26
C ILE A 48 -14.85 4.17 6.84
N PRO A 49 -15.76 4.86 7.57
CA PRO A 49 -15.56 6.24 8.03
C PRO A 49 -14.47 6.50 9.05
N ALA A 50 -13.84 5.49 9.65
CA ALA A 50 -12.89 5.71 10.73
C ALA A 50 -11.61 4.86 10.67
N LEU A 51 -11.60 3.62 11.16
CA LEU A 51 -10.33 2.89 11.32
C LEU A 51 -10.42 1.48 10.75
N VAL A 52 -9.39 1.14 9.98
CA VAL A 52 -9.19 -0.18 9.40
C VAL A 52 -7.84 -0.74 9.80
N THR A 53 -7.87 -1.98 10.26
CA THR A 53 -6.70 -2.83 10.40
C THR A 53 -6.94 -4.08 9.59
N LEU A 54 -6.03 -4.36 8.65
CA LEU A 54 -6.10 -5.52 7.77
C LEU A 54 -4.80 -6.31 7.88
N ASP A 55 -4.94 -7.61 8.06
CA ASP A 55 -3.86 -8.59 8.01
C ASP A 55 -4.26 -9.64 6.95
N LEU A 56 -3.47 -9.76 5.88
CA LEU A 56 -3.72 -10.69 4.78
C LEU A 56 -2.55 -11.63 4.53
N GLU A 57 -2.79 -12.93 4.66
CA GLU A 57 -1.89 -13.98 4.18
C GLU A 57 -2.52 -14.67 2.96
N ILE A 58 -2.08 -14.29 1.75
CA ILE A 58 -2.72 -14.73 0.50
C ILE A 58 -1.66 -15.17 -0.52
N PRO A 59 -1.57 -16.47 -0.89
CA PRO A 59 -0.51 -17.00 -1.73
C PRO A 59 -0.59 -16.61 -3.22
N ALA A 60 -1.57 -15.80 -3.64
CA ALA A 60 -1.78 -15.47 -5.04
C ALA A 60 -2.04 -13.97 -5.30
N LEU A 61 -3.26 -13.59 -5.64
CA LEU A 61 -3.58 -12.27 -6.22
C LEU A 61 -4.49 -11.49 -5.28
N VAL A 62 -4.13 -10.24 -5.02
CA VAL A 62 -4.91 -9.34 -4.18
C VAL A 62 -5.16 -8.02 -4.91
N THR A 63 -6.40 -7.59 -4.87
CA THR A 63 -6.83 -6.25 -5.27
C THR A 63 -7.60 -5.65 -4.11
N LEU A 64 -7.11 -4.54 -3.56
CA LEU A 64 -7.80 -3.78 -2.52
C LEU A 64 -8.08 -2.37 -3.05
N ASP A 65 -9.31 -1.93 -2.81
CA ASP A 65 -9.78 -0.56 -3.03
C ASP A 65 -10.35 -0.06 -1.71
N LEU A 66 -9.74 0.96 -1.10
CA LEU A 66 -10.12 1.45 0.22
C LEU A 66 -10.37 2.96 0.22
N GLU A 67 -11.62 3.36 0.53
CA GLU A 67 -12.00 4.75 0.81
C GLU A 67 -12.24 4.92 2.33
N ILE A 68 -11.24 5.48 3.04
CA ILE A 68 -11.24 5.51 4.52
C ILE A 68 -10.86 6.91 5.05
N PRO A 69 -11.79 7.66 5.67
CA PRO A 69 -11.58 9.05 6.12
C PRO A 69 -10.53 9.30 7.19
N ALA A 70 -9.97 8.27 7.86
CA ALA A 70 -9.06 8.50 8.98
C ALA A 70 -7.81 7.62 8.99
N LEU A 71 -7.87 6.37 9.46
CA LEU A 71 -6.66 5.60 9.79
C LEU A 71 -6.68 4.21 9.18
N VAL A 72 -5.59 3.86 8.50
CA VAL A 72 -5.39 2.54 7.91
C VAL A 72 -4.05 1.97 8.30
N THR A 73 -4.09 0.71 8.71
CA THR A 73 -2.92 -0.14 8.91
C THR A 73 -3.15 -1.42 8.10
N LEU A 74 -2.30 -1.67 7.10
CA LEU A 74 -2.30 -2.93 6.35
C LEU A 74 -0.97 -3.64 6.56
N ASP A 75 -1.04 -4.94 6.80
CA ASP A 75 0.06 -5.87 6.82
C ASP A 75 -0.26 -6.99 5.81
N LEU A 76 0.52 -7.10 4.74
CA LEU A 76 0.24 -8.05 3.66
C LEU A 76 1.46 -8.94 3.35
N GLU A 77 1.30 -10.25 3.54
CA GLU A 77 2.23 -11.29 3.07
C GLU A 77 1.65 -11.97 1.82
N ILE A 78 2.11 -11.57 0.63
CA ILE A 78 1.51 -12.00 -0.66
C ILE A 78 2.57 -12.46 -1.67
N PRO A 79 2.72 -13.77 -1.95
CA PRO A 79 3.72 -14.36 -2.85
C PRO A 79 3.70 -13.93 -4.32
N ALA A 80 2.63 -13.30 -4.83
CA ALA A 80 2.51 -13.06 -6.27
C ALA A 80 2.22 -11.60 -6.68
N LEU A 81 0.97 -11.15 -6.60
CA LEU A 81 0.58 -9.88 -7.23
C LEU A 81 -0.37 -9.09 -6.33
N VAL A 82 -0.04 -7.82 -6.14
CA VAL A 82 -0.83 -6.89 -5.35
C VAL A 82 -1.09 -5.61 -6.12
N THR A 83 -2.35 -5.19 -6.09
CA THR A 83 -2.79 -3.88 -6.55
C THR A 83 -3.57 -3.22 -5.43
N LEU A 84 -3.11 -2.05 -5.00
CA LEU A 84 -3.72 -1.25 -3.94
C LEU A 84 -4.06 0.13 -4.52
N ASP A 85 -5.29 0.55 -4.29
CA ASP A 85 -5.78 1.91 -4.53
C ASP A 85 -6.37 2.42 -3.21
N LEU A 86 -5.77 3.46 -2.63
CA LEU A 86 -6.16 3.97 -1.32
C LEU A 86 -6.41 5.50 -1.36
N GLU A 87 -7.64 5.91 -1.07
CA GLU A 87 -8.01 7.31 -0.84
C GLU A 87 -8.25 7.56 0.67
N ILE A 88 -7.24 8.12 1.36
CA ILE A 88 -7.23 8.19 2.83
C ILE A 88 -6.85 9.59 3.34
N PRO A 89 -7.79 10.38 3.89
CA PRO A 89 -7.58 11.74 4.36
C PRO A 89 -6.57 11.98 5.48
N ALA A 90 -6.13 10.96 6.25
CA ALA A 90 -5.33 11.20 7.46
C ALA A 90 -4.02 10.41 7.58
N LEU A 91 -4.05 9.12 7.88
CA LEU A 91 -2.81 8.37 8.14
C LEU A 91 -2.86 6.95 7.61
N VAL A 92 -1.78 6.58 6.94
CA VAL A 92 -1.56 5.24 6.42
C VAL A 92 -0.23 4.68 6.88
N THR A 93 -0.29 3.42 7.33
CA THR A 93 0.88 2.58 7.58
C THR A 93 0.71 1.29 6.80
N LEU A 94 1.68 0.99 5.96
CA LEU A 94 1.70 -0.19 5.10
C LEU A 94 3.02 -0.93 5.30
N ASP A 95 2.90 -2.22 5.55
CA ASP A 95 4.01 -3.18 5.60
C ASP A 95 3.70 -4.30 4.61
N LEU A 96 4.48 -4.41 3.54
CA LEU A 96 4.24 -5.39 2.49
C LEU A 96 5.47 -6.26 2.22
N GLU A 97 5.33 -7.57 2.41
CA GLU A 97 6.31 -8.57 1.98
C GLU A 97 5.77 -9.33 0.75
N ILE A 98 6.24 -8.96 -0.45
CA ILE A 98 5.65 -9.44 -1.71
C ILE A 98 6.75 -9.90 -2.70
N PRO A 99 6.94 -11.21 -2.89
CA PRO A 99 7.95 -11.79 -3.77
C PRO A 99 7.98 -11.37 -5.26
N ALA A 100 6.92 -10.76 -5.81
CA ALA A 100 6.78 -10.61 -7.26
C ALA A 100 6.43 -9.20 -7.76
N LEU A 101 5.18 -8.76 -7.69
CA LEU A 101 4.76 -7.50 -8.34
C LEU A 101 3.79 -6.71 -7.48
N VAL A 102 4.08 -5.43 -7.34
CA VAL A 102 3.23 -4.50 -6.60
C VAL A 102 2.99 -3.24 -7.39
N THR A 103 1.74 -2.80 -7.37
CA THR A 103 1.31 -1.49 -7.85
C THR A 103 0.52 -0.85 -6.72
N LEU A 104 0.99 0.31 -6.24
CA LEU A 104 0.20 1.15 -5.34
C LEU A 104 -0.05 2.51 -5.97
N ASP A 105 -1.27 2.99 -5.78
CA ASP A 105 -1.73 4.35 -6.03
C ASP A 105 -2.30 4.88 -4.70
N LEU A 106 -1.70 5.92 -4.14
CA LEU A 106 -2.10 6.48 -2.83
C LEU A 106 -2.35 7.99 -2.93
N GLU A 107 -3.60 8.41 -2.67
CA GLU A 107 -3.98 9.82 -2.49
C GLU A 107 -4.24 10.11 -1.00
N ILE A 108 -3.25 10.70 -0.31
CA ILE A 108 -3.26 10.80 1.17
C ILE A 108 -2.86 12.22 1.62
N PRO A 109 -3.80 13.06 2.08
CA PRO A 109 -3.57 14.43 2.52
C PRO A 109 -2.56 14.68 3.66
N ALA A 110 -2.17 13.68 4.44
CA ALA A 110 -1.47 13.91 5.71
C ALA A 110 -0.19 13.09 5.94
N LEU A 111 -0.26 11.82 6.33
CA LEU A 111 0.95 11.06 6.66
C LEU A 111 0.94 9.64 6.07
N VAL A 112 2.05 9.28 5.42
CA VAL A 112 2.30 7.92 4.95
C VAL A 112 3.61 7.39 5.49
N THR A 113 3.56 6.16 5.98
CA THR A 113 4.72 5.32 6.26
C THR A 113 4.56 4.03 5.49
N LEU A 114 5.55 3.72 4.67
CA LEU A 114 5.57 2.54 3.81
C LEU A 114 6.88 1.79 4.02
N ASP A 115 6.77 0.50 4.28
CA ASP A 115 7.88 -0.45 4.30
C ASP A 115 7.59 -1.55 3.26
N LEU A 116 8.46 -1.69 2.25
CA LEU A 116 8.29 -2.68 1.18
C LEU A 116 9.54 -3.56 1.04
N GLU A 117 9.36 -4.87 1.23
CA GLU A 117 10.34 -5.89 0.85
C GLU A 117 9.84 -6.67 -0.37
N ILE A 118 10.33 -6.29 -1.57
CA ILE A 118 9.80 -6.80 -2.85
C ILE A 118 10.93 -7.23 -3.80
N PRO A 119 11.18 -8.55 -3.96
CA PRO A 119 12.24 -9.11 -4.82
C PRO A 119 12.25 -8.71 -6.30
N ALA A 120 11.14 -8.21 -6.87
CA ALA A 120 11.00 -8.10 -8.33
C ALA A 120 10.60 -6.71 -8.85
N LEU A 121 9.33 -6.32 -8.81
CA LEU A 121 8.87 -5.10 -9.49
C LEU A 121 7.91 -4.29 -8.63
N VAL A 122 8.18 -3.00 -8.54
CA VAL A 122 7.36 -2.03 -7.83
C VAL A 122 7.07 -0.81 -8.70
N THR A 123 5.79 -0.46 -8.77
CA THR A 123 5.32 0.83 -9.25
C THR A 123 4.57 1.51 -8.11
N LEU A 124 4.97 2.74 -7.83
CA LEU A 124 4.40 3.58 -6.77
C LEU A 124 4.04 4.94 -7.37
N ASP A 125 2.81 5.36 -7.16
CA ASP A 125 2.31 6.71 -7.45
C ASP A 125 1.72 7.28 -6.15
N LEU A 126 2.31 8.35 -5.63
CA LEU A 126 1.91 8.95 -4.36
C LEU A 126 1.66 10.46 -4.48
N GLU A 127 0.43 10.90 -4.23
CA GLU A 127 0.07 12.31 -4.09
C GLU A 127 -0.19 12.63 -2.60
N ILE A 128 0.80 13.22 -1.93
CA ILE A 128 0.79 13.41 -0.46
C ILE A 128 1.19 14.84 -0.07
N PRO A 129 0.23 15.70 0.34
CA PRO A 129 0.46 17.09 0.74
C PRO A 129 1.45 17.35 1.89
N ALA A 130 1.75 16.36 2.74
CA ALA A 130 2.40 16.62 4.03
C ALA A 130 3.67 15.80 4.33
N LEU A 131 3.59 14.55 4.79
CA LEU A 131 4.79 13.81 5.20
C LEU A 131 4.79 12.37 4.69
N VAL A 132 5.91 12.00 4.10
CA VAL A 132 6.15 10.64 3.59
C VAL A 132 7.47 10.10 4.12
N THR A 133 7.41 8.88 4.62
CA THR A 133 8.58 8.05 4.92
C THR A 133 8.43 6.75 4.15
N LEU A 134 9.35 6.47 3.24
CA LEU A 134 9.41 5.21 2.48
C LEU A 134 10.74 4.52 2.78
N ASP A 135 10.67 3.22 3.06
CA ASP A 135 11.80 2.30 3.13
C ASP A 135 11.52 1.16 2.13
N LEU A 136 12.34 1.05 1.08
CA LEU A 136 12.14 0.04 0.03
C LEU A 136 13.41 -0.80 -0.17
N GLU A 137 13.31 -2.11 0.07
CA GLU A 137 14.32 -3.12 -0.27
C GLU A 137 13.87 -3.91 -1.51
N ILE A 138 14.38 -3.52 -2.69
CA ILE A 138 13.88 -4.04 -3.97
C ILE A 138 15.04 -4.46 -4.89
N PRO A 139 15.34 -5.78 -5.00
CA PRO A 139 16.43 -6.32 -5.80
C PRO A 139 16.45 -5.98 -7.31
N ALA A 140 15.33 -5.61 -7.92
CA ALA A 140 15.18 -5.58 -9.37
C ALA A 140 14.77 -4.21 -9.97
N LEU A 141 13.48 -3.85 -9.95
CA LEU A 141 12.99 -2.68 -10.68
C LEU A 141 12.01 -1.85 -9.86
N VAL A 142 12.27 -0.55 -9.78
CA VAL A 142 11.38 0.43 -9.13
C VAL A 142 11.09 1.60 -10.05
N THR A 143 9.81 1.94 -10.15
CA THR A 143 9.32 3.21 -10.69
C THR A 143 8.55 3.91 -9.59
N LEU A 144 8.97 5.13 -9.27
CA LEU A 144 8.38 5.95 -8.22
C LEU A 144 8.03 7.32 -8.81
N ASP A 145 6.78 7.74 -8.63
CA ASP A 145 6.29 9.08 -8.90
C ASP A 145 5.76 9.67 -7.58
N LEU A 146 6.37 10.76 -7.11
CA LEU A 146 6.00 11.42 -5.85
C LEU A 146 5.68 12.90 -6.07
N GLU A 147 4.44 13.31 -5.80
CA GLU A 147 4.06 14.73 -5.68
C GLU A 147 3.84 15.08 -4.19
N ILE A 148 4.86 15.67 -3.56
CA ILE A 148 4.87 15.91 -2.09
C ILE A 148 5.31 17.34 -1.74
N PRO A 149 4.35 18.25 -1.47
CA PRO A 149 4.61 19.65 -1.13
C PRO A 149 5.50 19.94 0.10
N ALA A 150 5.75 18.98 0.99
CA ALA A 150 6.31 19.27 2.31
C ALA A 150 7.57 18.46 2.69
N LEU A 151 7.44 17.22 3.18
CA LEU A 151 8.59 16.49 3.73
C LEU A 151 8.64 15.05 3.23
N VAL A 152 9.79 14.67 2.66
CA VAL A 152 10.05 13.30 2.21
C VAL A 152 11.33 12.78 2.84
N THR A 153 11.24 11.57 3.41
CA THR A 153 12.38 10.73 3.75
C THR A 153 12.28 9.45 2.95
N LEU A 154 13.34 9.14 2.21
CA LEU A 154 13.40 7.99 1.32
C LEU A 154 14.69 7.21 1.61
N ASP A 155 14.54 5.93 1.92
CA ASP A 155 15.63 4.94 1.99
C ASP A 155 15.38 3.88 0.91
N LEU A 156 16.32 3.72 -0.03
CA LEU A 156 16.20 2.77 -1.13
C LEU A 156 17.44 1.89 -1.25
N GLU A 157 17.27 0.58 -1.05
CA GLU A 157 18.26 -0.44 -1.39
C GLU A 157 17.84 -1.18 -2.67
N ILE A 158 18.36 -0.75 -3.82
CA ILE A 158 17.92 -1.24 -5.15
C ILE A 158 19.12 -1.60 -6.03
N PRO A 159 19.48 -2.89 -6.18
CA PRO A 159 20.63 -3.37 -6.93
C PRO A 159 20.63 -3.11 -8.45
N ALA A 160 19.47 -2.88 -9.07
CA ALA A 160 19.33 -2.99 -10.53
C ALA A 160 18.88 -1.70 -11.24
N LEU A 161 17.59 -1.35 -11.26
CA LEU A 161 17.15 -0.16 -12.00
C LEU A 161 16.07 0.62 -11.24
N VAL A 162 16.30 1.92 -11.17
CA VAL A 162 15.43 2.90 -10.53
C VAL A 162 15.07 4.01 -11.51
N THR A 163 13.77 4.33 -11.59
CA THR A 163 13.25 5.57 -12.16
C THR A 163 12.51 6.32 -11.04
N LEU A 164 12.95 7.54 -10.73
CA LEU A 164 12.31 8.42 -9.76
C LEU A 164 11.88 9.70 -10.48
N ASP A 165 10.63 10.08 -10.30
CA ASP A 165 10.10 11.42 -10.58
C ASP A 165 9.61 12.01 -9.26
N LEU A 166 10.16 13.15 -8.86
CA LEU A 166 9.97 13.71 -7.53
C LEU A 166 9.66 15.22 -7.64
N GLU A 167 8.44 15.64 -7.30
CA GLU A 167 8.06 17.04 -7.13
C GLU A 167 7.94 17.39 -5.63
N ILE A 168 9.02 17.91 -5.04
CA ILE A 168 9.14 18.14 -3.59
C ILE A 168 9.68 19.55 -3.29
N PRO A 169 8.80 20.58 -3.18
CA PRO A 169 9.22 21.97 -3.08
C PRO A 169 9.83 22.41 -1.74
N ALA A 170 9.82 21.56 -0.71
CA ALA A 170 10.22 21.94 0.65
C ALA A 170 11.49 21.23 1.14
N LEU A 171 11.43 19.95 1.55
CA LEU A 171 12.61 19.23 2.02
C LEU A 171 12.55 17.73 1.68
N VAL A 172 13.65 17.25 1.10
CA VAL A 172 13.89 15.85 0.78
C VAL A 172 15.15 15.35 1.48
N THR A 173 15.07 14.17 2.10
CA THR A 173 16.21 13.39 2.59
C THR A 173 16.23 12.06 1.83
N LEU A 174 17.34 11.78 1.16
CA LEU A 174 17.53 10.56 0.36
C LEU A 174 18.72 9.77 0.89
N ASP A 175 18.52 8.50 1.20
CA ASP A 175 19.59 7.49 1.27
C ASP A 175 19.36 6.47 0.14
N LEU A 176 20.36 6.26 -0.69
CA LEU A 176 20.23 5.49 -1.94
C LEU A 176 21.43 4.55 -2.11
N GLU A 177 21.21 3.25 -1.98
CA GLU A 177 22.16 2.21 -2.34
C GLU A 177 21.79 1.59 -3.69
N ILE A 178 22.23 2.22 -4.78
CA ILE A 178 21.90 1.82 -6.16
C ILE A 178 23.17 1.59 -7.00
N PRO A 179 23.61 0.34 -7.20
CA PRO A 179 24.90 0.03 -7.83
C PRO A 179 24.87 0.00 -9.36
N ALA A 180 23.69 0.10 -9.99
CA ALA A 180 23.53 -0.08 -11.44
C ALA A 180 23.05 1.18 -12.18
N LEU A 181 21.73 1.38 -12.37
CA LEU A 181 21.19 2.49 -13.18
C LEU A 181 20.09 3.26 -12.46
N VAL A 182 20.25 4.59 -12.40
CA VAL A 182 19.27 5.54 -11.84
C VAL A 182 18.89 6.56 -12.90
N THR A 183 17.59 6.75 -13.12
CA THR A 183 17.02 7.94 -13.73
C THR A 183 16.30 8.71 -12.62
N LEU A 184 16.67 9.98 -12.42
CA LEU A 184 16.08 10.84 -11.41
C LEU A 184 15.69 12.15 -12.09
N ASP A 185 14.40 12.46 -12.05
CA ASP A 185 13.89 13.82 -12.18
C ASP A 185 13.50 14.33 -10.79
N LEU A 186 13.90 15.55 -10.47
CA LEU A 186 13.69 16.14 -9.15
C LEU A 186 13.42 17.64 -9.32
N GLU A 187 12.17 18.01 -9.07
CA GLU A 187 11.70 19.39 -9.00
C GLU A 187 11.56 19.81 -7.52
N ILE A 188 12.19 20.93 -7.16
CA ILE A 188 12.20 21.55 -5.82
C ILE A 188 11.87 23.03 -5.98
#